data_AF-A0A9W8MX79-F1
#
_entry.id   AF-A0A9W8MX79-F1
#
_cell.length_a   1.000
_cell.length_b   1.000
_cell.length_c   1.000
_cell.angle_alpha   90.00
_cell.angle_beta   90.00
_cell.angle_gamma   90.00
#
_symmetry.space_group_name_H-M   'P 1'
#
loop_
_entity.id
_entity.type
_entity.pdbx_description
1 polymer ?
#
loop_
_entity_poly.entity_id
_entity_poly.type
_entity_poly.pdbx_seq_one_letter_code
_entity_poly.pdbx_strand_id
1 'polypeptide(L)'
;MTSKIVTLEELRANKSRDKFYILIHGKVYDATKFMDEHPGGDEVILAEGGQDATEAFEDVGHSDEARALLPGMLVGEFEKTR
;
A
#
# COMPACT_ATOMS: atom_id res chain seq x y z
N MET A 1 10.31 -16.93 -9.12
CA MET A 1 9.24 -16.79 -8.11
C MET A 1 8.18 -15.93 -8.75
N THR A 2 6.95 -16.42 -8.84
CA THR A 2 5.85 -15.69 -9.47
C THR A 2 5.31 -14.69 -8.46
N SER A 3 5.71 -13.42 -8.57
CA SER A 3 5.04 -12.33 -7.85
C SER A 3 3.58 -12.26 -8.32
N LYS A 4 2.62 -12.15 -7.40
CA LYS A 4 1.23 -11.89 -7.77
C LYS A 4 1.18 -10.54 -8.50
N ILE A 5 0.45 -10.48 -9.61
CA ILE A 5 0.16 -9.21 -10.29
C ILE A 5 -1.16 -8.66 -9.76
N VAL A 6 -1.14 -7.42 -9.28
CA VAL A 6 -2.32 -6.68 -8.81
C VAL A 6 -2.68 -5.65 -9.86
N THR A 7 -3.95 -5.64 -10.28
CA THR A 7 -4.48 -4.68 -11.25
C THR A 7 -5.01 -3.41 -10.56
N LEU A 8 -5.23 -2.35 -11.33
CA LEU A 8 -5.87 -1.13 -10.82
C LEU A 8 -7.28 -1.40 -10.27
N GLU A 9 -8.02 -2.32 -10.87
CA GLU A 9 -9.34 -2.73 -10.38
C GLU A 9 -9.24 -3.43 -9.03
N GLU A 10 -8.29 -4.36 -8.86
CA GLU A 10 -8.06 -5.03 -7.58
C GLU A 10 -7.59 -4.02 -6.52
N LEU A 11 -6.67 -3.11 -6.85
CA LEU A 11 -6.22 -2.05 -5.95
C LEU A 11 -7.39 -1.17 -5.48
N ARG A 12 -8.27 -0.73 -6.40
CA ARG A 12 -9.44 0.10 -6.09
C ARG A 12 -10.54 -0.64 -5.33
N ALA A 13 -10.66 -1.95 -5.52
CA ALA A 13 -11.62 -2.78 -4.80
C ALA A 13 -11.18 -3.02 -3.34
N ASN A 14 -9.87 -3.00 -3.06
CA ASN A 14 -9.30 -3.23 -1.74
C ASN A 14 -8.87 -1.91 -1.09
N LYS A 15 -9.82 -1.01 -0.82
CA LYS A 15 -9.59 0.30 -0.18
C LYS A 15 -10.42 0.51 1.10
N SER A 16 -10.90 -0.57 1.69
CA SER A 16 -11.80 -0.55 2.86
C SER A 16 -11.07 -1.03 4.11
N ARG A 17 -11.61 -0.77 5.30
CA ARG A 17 -10.97 -1.18 6.57
C ARG A 17 -10.77 -2.70 6.69
N ASP A 18 -11.64 -3.51 6.10
CA ASP A 18 -11.53 -4.97 6.09
C ASP A 18 -10.48 -5.51 5.11
N LYS A 19 -10.17 -4.74 4.06
CA LYS A 19 -9.16 -5.06 3.03
C LYS A 19 -8.62 -3.78 2.43
N PHE A 20 -7.39 -3.46 2.82
CA PHE A 20 -6.73 -2.23 2.44
C PHE A 20 -5.38 -2.50 1.78
N TYR A 21 -5.30 -2.19 0.49
CA TYR A 21 -4.10 -2.30 -0.31
C TYR A 21 -3.54 -0.92 -0.61
N ILE A 22 -2.23 -0.79 -0.46
CA ILE A 22 -1.49 0.42 -0.80
C ILE A 22 -0.43 0.12 -1.85
N LEU A 23 -0.36 0.98 -2.86
CA LEU A 23 0.63 0.90 -3.92
C LEU A 23 1.77 1.87 -3.61
N ILE A 24 2.98 1.34 -3.46
CA ILE A 24 4.20 2.12 -3.21
C ILE A 24 5.31 1.55 -4.10
N HIS A 25 5.99 2.40 -4.87
CA HIS A 25 7.11 2.02 -5.76
C HIS A 25 6.79 0.85 -6.69
N GLY A 26 5.57 0.81 -7.25
CA GLY A 26 5.13 -0.25 -8.17
C GLY A 26 4.82 -1.60 -7.49
N LYS A 27 4.81 -1.67 -6.16
CA LYS A 27 4.48 -2.86 -5.38
C LYS A 27 3.22 -2.62 -4.56
N VAL A 28 2.43 -3.66 -4.39
CA VAL A 28 1.20 -3.62 -3.60
C VAL A 28 1.40 -4.30 -2.26
N TYR A 29 0.99 -3.62 -1.20
CA TYR A 29 1.12 -4.04 0.18
C TYR A 29 -0.24 -4.13 0.86
N ASP A 30 -0.46 -5.19 1.64
CA ASP A 30 -1.65 -5.36 2.49
C ASP A 30 -1.41 -4.68 3.84
N ALA A 31 -1.94 -3.46 3.96
CA ALA A 31 -1.85 -2.67 5.18
C ALA A 31 -3.13 -2.77 6.04
N THR A 32 -4.02 -3.74 5.76
CA THR A 32 -5.28 -3.93 6.49
C THR A 32 -5.08 -3.98 8.01
N LYS A 33 -4.07 -4.73 8.46
CA LYS A 33 -3.76 -4.86 9.90
C LYS A 33 -2.92 -3.71 10.44
N PHE A 34 -2.15 -3.06 9.58
CA PHE A 34 -1.26 -1.98 9.95
C PHE A 34 -1.98 -0.64 10.09
N MET A 35 -3.21 -0.53 9.58
CA MET A 35 -3.96 0.70 9.50
C MET A 35 -4.20 1.35 10.88
N ASP A 36 -4.56 0.56 11.89
CA ASP A 36 -4.73 1.04 13.27
C ASP A 36 -3.39 1.21 14.02
N GLU A 37 -2.30 0.61 13.50
CA GLU A 37 -0.94 0.72 14.04
C GLU A 37 -0.15 1.85 13.36
N HIS A 38 -0.70 2.48 12.32
CA HIS A 38 -0.02 3.47 11.51
C HIS A 38 0.19 4.76 12.33
N PRO A 39 1.45 5.19 12.59
CA PRO A 39 1.73 6.35 13.44
C PRO A 39 1.17 7.67 12.91
N GLY A 40 0.94 7.78 11.60
CA GLY A 40 0.31 8.95 10.96
C GLY A 40 -1.21 8.99 11.08
N GLY A 41 -1.84 7.94 11.64
CA GLY A 41 -3.29 7.77 11.73
C GLY A 41 -3.87 6.96 10.56
N ASP A 42 -5.06 6.41 10.76
CA ASP A 42 -5.78 5.61 9.75
C ASP A 42 -6.36 6.49 8.64
N GLU A 43 -6.79 7.72 8.95
CA GLU A 43 -7.37 8.65 7.98
C GLU A 43 -6.42 8.99 6.82
N VAL A 44 -5.13 9.21 7.11
CA VAL A 44 -4.14 9.59 6.08
C VAL A 44 -3.79 8.44 5.15
N ILE A 45 -3.68 7.22 5.69
CA ILE A 45 -3.37 6.05 4.86
C ILE A 45 -4.60 5.66 4.03
N LEU A 46 -5.82 5.75 4.59
CA LEU A 46 -7.07 5.49 3.89
C LEU A 46 -7.30 6.42 2.69
N ALA A 47 -6.88 7.69 2.79
CA ALA A 47 -6.98 8.66 1.70
C ALA A 47 -6.18 8.24 0.45
N GLU A 48 -5.08 7.50 0.66
CA GLU A 48 -4.20 7.01 -0.40
C GLU A 48 -4.59 5.61 -0.90
N GLY A 49 -5.70 5.04 -0.41
CA GLY A 49 -6.20 3.74 -0.83
C GLY A 49 -6.72 3.73 -2.27
N GLY A 50 -6.40 2.67 -3.02
CA GLY A 50 -6.89 2.52 -4.40
C GLY A 50 -6.15 3.35 -5.45
N GLN A 51 -5.06 4.02 -5.06
CA GLN A 51 -4.20 4.83 -5.93
C GLN A 51 -2.72 4.58 -5.65
N ASP A 52 -1.86 5.22 -6.42
CA ASP A 52 -0.41 5.20 -6.21
C ASP A 52 -0.05 6.18 -5.09
N ALA A 53 0.31 5.64 -3.93
CA ALA A 53 0.64 6.38 -2.72
C ALA A 53 2.14 6.72 -2.64
N THR A 54 2.93 6.44 -3.69
CA THR A 54 4.39 6.59 -3.66
C THR A 54 4.80 8.03 -3.32
N GLU A 55 4.16 9.02 -3.95
CA GLU A 55 4.50 10.43 -3.72
C GLU A 55 4.18 10.85 -2.27
N ALA A 56 2.99 10.52 -1.78
CA ALA A 56 2.60 10.79 -0.39
C ALA A 56 3.52 10.09 0.62
N PHE A 57 3.92 8.84 0.35
CA PHE A 57 4.82 8.08 1.21
C PHE A 57 6.23 8.69 1.29
N GLU A 58 6.78 9.14 0.16
CA GLU A 58 8.10 9.77 0.10
C GLU A 58 8.09 11.21 0.63
N ASP A 59 7.04 11.99 0.39
CA ASP A 59 6.91 13.38 0.87
C ASP A 59 6.90 13.45 2.41
N VAL A 60 6.23 12.50 3.06
CA VAL A 60 6.24 12.36 4.52
C VAL A 60 7.65 12.01 5.06
N GLY A 61 8.49 11.36 4.25
CA GLY A 61 9.84 10.98 4.66
C GLY A 61 9.89 9.84 5.68
N HIS A 62 9.10 8.77 5.45
CA HIS A 62 9.08 7.59 6.34
C HIS A 62 10.49 7.01 6.59
N SER A 63 10.77 6.70 7.86
CA SER A 63 12.05 6.17 8.33
C SER A 63 12.40 4.80 7.73
N ASP A 64 13.68 4.43 7.79
CA ASP A 64 14.14 3.10 7.37
C ASP A 64 13.44 1.96 8.13
N GLU A 65 13.09 2.17 9.40
CA GLU A 65 12.34 1.22 10.21
C GLU A 65 10.92 1.01 9.66
N ALA A 66 10.23 2.08 9.27
CA ALA A 66 8.91 1.97 8.64
C ALA A 66 9.01 1.24 7.29
N ARG A 67 10.03 1.55 6.49
CA ARG A 67 10.30 0.90 5.20
C ARG A 67 10.62 -0.60 5.38
N ALA A 68 11.23 -0.99 6.50
CA ALA A 68 11.54 -2.38 6.82
C ALA A 68 10.29 -3.23 7.13
N LEU A 69 9.13 -2.61 7.39
CA LEU A 69 7.86 -3.33 7.57
C LEU A 69 7.22 -3.74 6.23
N LEU A 70 7.48 -2.99 5.15
CA LEU A 70 6.87 -3.21 3.83
C LEU A 70 7.03 -4.64 3.29
N PRO A 71 8.21 -5.30 3.36
CA PRO A 71 8.36 -6.67 2.84
C PRO A 71 7.42 -7.68 3.50
N GLY A 72 7.07 -7.49 4.78
CA GLY A 72 6.14 -8.36 5.51
C GLY A 72 4.69 -8.21 5.07
N MET A 73 4.36 -7.09 4.42
CA MET A 73 3.02 -6.76 3.90
C MET A 73 2.91 -6.99 2.39
N LEU A 74 3.98 -7.43 1.72
CA LEU A 74 4.01 -7.52 0.25
C LEU A 74 2.99 -8.54 -0.27
N VAL A 75 2.04 -8.05 -1.08
CA VAL A 75 1.07 -8.88 -1.81
C VAL A 75 1.64 -9.26 -3.18
N GLY A 76 2.25 -8.30 -3.87
CA GLY A 76 2.69 -8.48 -5.24
C GLY A 76 3.15 -7.22 -5.94
N GLU A 77 3.28 -7.30 -7.26
CA GLU A 77 3.67 -6.19 -8.13
C GLU A 77 2.42 -5.61 -8.80
N PHE A 78 2.43 -4.29 -8.99
CA PHE A 78 1.34 -3.59 -9.66
C PHE A 78 1.58 -3.59 -11.18
N GLU A 79 0.60 -4.07 -11.94
CA GLU A 79 0.60 -3.91 -13.39
C GLU A 79 -0.26 -2.72 -13.78
N LYS A 80 0.41 -1.68 -14.28
CA LYS A 80 -0.26 -0.55 -14.92
C LYS A 80 -0.67 -1.01 -16.32
N THR A 81 -1.83 -1.65 -16.42
CA THR A 81 -2.38 -2.09 -17.71
C THR A 81 -2.44 -0.87 -18.64
N ARG A 82 -1.80 -1.00 -19.80
CA ARG A 82 -1.48 0.08 -20.74
C ARG A 82 -2.65 0.44 -21.64
#